data_AF-A0A2E5SGD4-F1
#
_entry.id   AF-A0A2E5SGD4-F1
#
_cell.length_a   1.000
_cell.length_b   1.000
_cell.length_c   1.000
_cell.angle_alpha   90.00
_cell.angle_beta   90.00
_cell.angle_gamma   90.00
#
_symmetry.space_group_name_H-M   'P 1'
#
loop_
_entity.id
_entity.type
_entity.pdbx_description
1 polymer ?
#
loop_
_entity_poly.entity_id
_entity_poly.type
_entity_poly.pdbx_seq_one_letter_code
_entity_poly.pdbx_strand_id
1 'polypeptide(L)'
;MNKYLVIILMLFNSFLYSQCSEYTSQFQCLGNLTCNWVEDIEYGNCWELSVNDCYDYPNQCYVDSEPGWYDSSGPYCTGGTYQINNSYCEEISMPEECSEMEQTQCDNNFACEWIEDVTDASCYYAFGSYSECIANGCLWYSSGTYSYMGSHCYGTYQVNNSYCEEISMPEDCSEMGQIECDNNFACEWIEDVQYENCGGLSENACDSNPNCYYDCEFYHGSCAGCCYGSCLGGAYEVDNSYCTEIPIEEIDCSELDESLCNDDNYGQDCVWTSESDYINCNTIADNQCGSYDGCWLQQGECLQWGSWYTWMCYQYDYQCVGGVVEIDTSYCEEFEYELGDVNGDFIVNVIDIVVIVDLVLSAEYDYLADVNNDDLVSILDVIVLINIVLDN
;
A
#
# COMPACT_ATOMS: atom_id res chain seq x y z
N MET A 1 5.11 17.82 34.75
CA MET A 1 3.99 18.73 34.45
C MET A 1 3.97 18.93 32.95
N ASN A 2 3.13 18.13 32.32
CA ASN A 2 2.74 17.96 30.91
C ASN A 2 3.51 18.74 29.83
N LYS A 3 4.28 18.00 29.01
CA LYS A 3 4.82 18.43 27.70
C LYS A 3 4.45 17.46 26.55
N TYR A 4 3.60 16.46 26.78
CA TYR A 4 3.27 15.42 25.80
C TYR A 4 1.77 15.42 25.46
N LEU A 5 1.21 16.54 24.97
CA LEU A 5 -0.24 16.56 24.66
C LEU A 5 -0.66 17.38 23.45
N VAL A 6 0.22 17.63 22.46
CA VAL A 6 -0.18 18.34 21.22
C VAL A 6 0.42 17.75 19.94
N ILE A 7 1.18 16.65 19.98
CA ILE A 7 1.83 16.09 18.78
C ILE A 7 0.91 15.15 17.97
N ILE A 8 -0.26 14.74 18.50
CA ILE A 8 -1.17 13.80 17.82
C ILE A 8 -2.22 14.51 16.92
N LEU A 9 -2.18 15.85 16.79
CA LEU A 9 -3.24 16.60 16.08
C LEU A 9 -2.80 17.35 14.80
N MET A 10 -1.60 17.07 14.27
CA MET A 10 -1.12 17.69 13.01
C MET A 10 -0.57 16.70 11.97
N LEU A 11 -0.59 15.38 12.22
CA LEU A 11 -0.24 14.38 11.20
C LEU A 11 -1.45 13.84 10.42
N PHE A 12 -2.66 14.37 10.68
CA PHE A 12 -3.88 14.02 9.95
C PHE A 12 -4.30 15.04 8.87
N ASN A 13 -3.46 16.03 8.52
CA ASN A 13 -3.82 17.03 7.49
C ASN A 13 -3.01 16.96 6.20
N SER A 14 -2.14 15.97 6.03
CA SER A 14 -1.73 15.52 4.69
C SER A 14 -2.60 14.32 4.32
N PHE A 15 -3.92 14.49 4.30
CA PHE A 15 -4.73 13.58 3.50
C PHE A 15 -4.21 13.72 2.07
N LEU A 16 -3.65 12.60 1.60
CA LEU A 16 -3.36 12.27 0.23
C LEU A 16 -4.47 12.82 -0.69
N TYR A 17 -4.24 13.98 -1.30
CA TYR A 17 -4.90 14.22 -2.58
C TYR A 17 -4.12 13.38 -3.58
N SER A 18 -4.71 12.27 -4.01
CA SER A 18 -4.24 11.66 -5.24
C SER A 18 -4.49 12.67 -6.35
N GLN A 19 -3.43 13.06 -7.06
CA GLN A 19 -3.54 14.00 -8.17
C GLN A 19 -4.17 13.28 -9.39
N CYS A 20 -5.41 12.78 -9.25
CA CYS A 20 -6.09 11.98 -10.27
C CYS A 20 -6.20 12.75 -11.59
N SER A 21 -6.25 14.08 -11.54
CA SER A 21 -6.29 14.95 -12.72
C SER A 21 -5.07 14.83 -13.64
N GLU A 22 -3.95 14.33 -13.14
CA GLU A 22 -2.74 14.09 -13.93
C GLU A 22 -2.81 12.79 -14.76
N TYR A 23 -3.77 11.89 -14.45
CA TYR A 23 -3.94 10.64 -15.18
C TYR A 23 -4.77 10.82 -16.45
N THR A 24 -4.09 10.80 -17.59
CA THR A 24 -4.72 10.89 -18.92
C THR A 24 -5.25 9.57 -19.48
N SER A 25 -5.07 8.45 -18.76
CA SER A 25 -5.49 7.12 -19.22
C SER A 25 -6.26 6.33 -18.17
N GLN A 26 -7.23 5.53 -18.65
CA GLN A 26 -8.04 4.63 -17.81
C GLN A 26 -7.18 3.64 -17.01
N PHE A 27 -6.10 3.15 -17.58
CA PHE A 27 -5.22 2.19 -16.91
C PHE A 27 -4.50 2.81 -15.71
N GLN A 28 -3.98 4.03 -15.86
CA GLN A 28 -3.33 4.77 -14.77
C GLN A 28 -4.36 5.15 -13.69
N CYS A 29 -5.54 5.61 -14.12
CA CYS A 29 -6.61 6.00 -13.21
C CYS A 29 -7.12 4.84 -12.34
N LEU A 30 -7.33 3.66 -12.94
CA LEU A 30 -7.80 2.46 -12.23
C LEU A 30 -6.71 1.76 -11.41
N GLY A 31 -5.46 2.20 -11.54
CA GLY A 31 -4.34 1.72 -10.72
C GLY A 31 -4.35 2.30 -9.31
N ASN A 32 -5.06 3.40 -9.09
CA ASN A 32 -5.18 4.06 -7.78
C ASN A 32 -6.61 3.90 -7.23
N LEU A 33 -6.73 3.38 -6.01
CA LEU A 33 -8.01 3.11 -5.35
C LEU A 33 -8.80 4.38 -4.97
N THR A 34 -8.15 5.55 -5.01
CA THR A 34 -8.74 6.85 -4.67
C THR A 34 -9.24 7.63 -5.90
N CYS A 35 -9.04 7.09 -7.11
CA CYS A 35 -9.42 7.71 -8.36
C CYS A 35 -10.55 6.94 -9.07
N ASN A 36 -11.42 7.65 -9.78
CA ASN A 36 -12.46 7.07 -10.62
C ASN A 36 -12.33 7.55 -12.06
N TRP A 37 -12.42 6.62 -13.02
CA TRP A 37 -12.41 6.96 -14.43
C TRP A 37 -13.82 7.26 -14.93
N VAL A 38 -14.04 8.49 -15.39
CA VAL A 38 -15.30 8.93 -15.99
C VAL A 38 -15.19 8.82 -17.50
N GLU A 39 -15.97 7.90 -18.08
CA GLU A 39 -16.11 7.84 -19.53
C GLU A 39 -17.02 8.96 -20.04
N ASP A 40 -16.44 9.89 -20.81
CA ASP A 40 -17.17 10.95 -21.51
C ASP A 40 -16.85 10.90 -23.01
N ILE A 41 -17.75 10.28 -23.78
CA ILE A 41 -17.63 10.13 -25.23
C ILE A 41 -18.77 10.87 -25.92
N GLU A 42 -18.41 11.94 -26.64
CA GLU A 42 -19.33 12.71 -27.45
C GLU A 42 -19.23 12.34 -28.94
N TYR A 43 -20.29 12.63 -29.69
CA TYR A 43 -20.35 12.38 -31.13
C TYR A 43 -20.72 13.65 -31.88
N GLY A 44 -19.85 14.08 -32.79
CA GLY A 44 -20.12 15.17 -33.73
C GLY A 44 -20.38 14.66 -35.14
N ASN A 45 -20.92 15.49 -36.03
CA ASN A 45 -21.08 15.12 -37.44
C ASN A 45 -19.95 15.66 -38.31
N CYS A 46 -19.41 14.84 -39.20
CA CYS A 46 -18.30 15.25 -40.08
C CYS A 46 -18.65 16.46 -40.96
N TRP A 47 -19.91 16.64 -41.34
CA TRP A 47 -20.35 17.76 -42.19
C TRP A 47 -20.39 19.12 -41.46
N GLU A 48 -20.26 19.13 -40.13
CA GLU A 48 -20.19 20.35 -39.31
C GLU A 48 -18.74 20.83 -39.13
N LEU A 49 -17.74 20.01 -39.48
CA LEU A 49 -16.31 20.34 -39.39
C LEU A 49 -15.84 21.19 -40.56
N SER A 50 -14.86 22.07 -40.28
CA SER A 50 -14.12 22.71 -41.37
C SER A 50 -13.23 21.69 -42.08
N VAL A 51 -12.78 22.02 -43.30
CA VAL A 51 -11.87 21.14 -44.07
C VAL A 51 -10.58 20.85 -43.31
N ASN A 52 -10.10 21.80 -42.50
CA ASN A 52 -8.88 21.63 -41.72
C ASN A 52 -9.11 20.69 -40.53
N ASP A 53 -10.18 20.90 -39.77
CA ASP A 53 -10.52 20.09 -38.59
C ASP A 53 -10.94 18.66 -38.97
N CYS A 54 -11.37 18.45 -40.21
CA CYS A 54 -11.66 17.13 -40.78
C CYS A 54 -10.46 16.17 -40.72
N TYR A 55 -9.24 16.72 -40.79
CA TYR A 55 -8.02 15.91 -40.76
C TYR A 55 -7.67 15.39 -39.35
N ASP A 56 -8.27 15.96 -38.30
CA ASP A 56 -8.05 15.54 -36.91
C ASP A 56 -8.79 14.24 -36.57
N TYR A 57 -9.71 13.79 -37.43
CA TYR A 57 -10.50 12.56 -37.26
C TYR A 57 -10.26 11.54 -38.39
N PRO A 58 -9.02 11.05 -38.56
CA PRO A 58 -8.68 10.09 -39.60
C PRO A 58 -9.48 8.79 -39.42
N ASN A 59 -9.97 8.23 -40.54
CA ASN A 59 -10.82 7.03 -40.61
C ASN A 59 -12.30 7.22 -40.19
N GLN A 60 -12.69 8.38 -39.67
CA GLN A 60 -14.09 8.68 -39.33
C GLN A 60 -14.68 9.74 -40.28
N CYS A 61 -13.90 10.77 -40.59
CA CYS A 61 -14.23 11.80 -41.56
C CYS A 61 -13.23 11.83 -42.73
N TYR A 62 -13.69 12.31 -43.88
CA TYR A 62 -12.91 12.39 -45.12
C TYR A 62 -13.17 13.70 -45.83
N VAL A 63 -12.12 14.33 -46.36
CA VAL A 63 -12.27 15.53 -47.20
C VAL A 63 -12.59 15.09 -48.63
N ASP A 64 -13.78 15.43 -49.13
CA ASP A 64 -14.08 15.30 -50.56
C ASP A 64 -13.46 16.49 -51.30
N SER A 65 -12.48 16.20 -52.14
CA SER A 65 -11.68 17.18 -52.87
C SER A 65 -12.11 17.36 -54.32
N GLU A 66 -13.08 16.55 -54.82
CA GLU A 66 -13.57 16.61 -56.19
C GLU A 66 -15.12 16.58 -56.25
N PRO A 67 -15.78 17.69 -55.86
CA PRO A 67 -17.20 17.83 -56.14
C PRO A 67 -17.43 17.71 -57.66
N GLY A 68 -18.29 16.78 -58.07
CA GLY A 68 -18.54 16.50 -59.49
C GLY A 68 -18.97 17.76 -60.26
N TRP A 69 -18.91 17.72 -61.60
CA TRP A 69 -19.11 18.86 -62.53
C TRP A 69 -20.41 19.71 -62.36
N TYR A 70 -21.35 19.29 -61.51
CA TYR A 70 -22.59 19.99 -61.21
C TYR A 70 -22.66 20.59 -59.80
N ASP A 71 -21.62 20.39 -58.98
CA ASP A 71 -21.52 20.91 -57.62
C ASP A 71 -20.45 22.00 -57.57
N SER A 72 -20.84 23.21 -57.17
CA SER A 72 -19.95 24.38 -57.03
C SER A 72 -19.45 24.58 -55.61
N SER A 73 -19.67 23.61 -54.73
CA SER A 73 -19.15 23.60 -53.37
C SER A 73 -17.64 23.39 -53.42
N GLY A 74 -16.85 24.15 -52.65
CA GLY A 74 -15.41 23.88 -52.47
C GLY A 74 -15.20 22.53 -51.76
N PRO A 75 -13.95 22.10 -51.50
CA PRO A 75 -13.71 20.90 -50.70
C PRO A 75 -14.47 21.00 -49.37
N TYR A 76 -15.12 19.92 -48.96
CA TYR A 76 -15.88 19.87 -47.70
C TYR A 76 -15.65 18.54 -46.98
N CYS A 77 -15.79 18.56 -45.66
CA CYS A 77 -15.67 17.37 -44.84
C CYS A 77 -16.95 16.54 -44.99
N THR A 78 -16.78 15.27 -45.36
CA THR A 78 -17.86 14.29 -45.53
C THR A 78 -17.56 13.05 -44.72
N GLY A 79 -18.58 12.26 -44.42
CA GLY A 79 -18.49 11.11 -43.51
C GLY A 79 -19.79 10.92 -42.75
N GLY A 80 -19.74 10.09 -41.70
CA GLY A 80 -20.84 9.92 -40.76
C GLY A 80 -20.69 10.85 -39.56
N THR A 81 -20.52 10.25 -38.40
CA THR A 81 -20.20 10.92 -37.14
C THR A 81 -18.76 10.64 -36.74
N TYR A 82 -18.12 11.59 -36.03
CA TYR A 82 -16.84 11.39 -35.39
C TYR A 82 -17.00 11.36 -33.86
N GLN A 83 -16.10 10.66 -33.18
CA GLN A 83 -16.04 10.55 -31.73
C GLN A 83 -15.06 11.56 -31.15
N ILE A 84 -15.48 12.23 -30.08
CA ILE A 84 -14.63 13.02 -29.20
C ILE A 84 -14.57 12.26 -27.87
N ASN A 85 -13.36 11.94 -27.43
CA ASN A 85 -13.15 11.34 -26.13
C ASN A 85 -12.68 12.42 -25.14
N ASN A 86 -13.59 12.85 -24.27
CA ASN A 86 -13.34 13.79 -23.16
C ASN A 86 -13.21 13.05 -21.82
N SER A 87 -13.07 11.72 -21.84
CA SER A 87 -12.96 10.93 -20.61
C SER A 87 -11.80 11.43 -19.76
N TYR A 88 -12.02 11.48 -18.45
CA TYR A 88 -11.07 12.02 -17.50
C TYR A 88 -11.08 11.20 -16.20
N CYS A 89 -10.01 11.32 -15.45
CA CYS A 89 -9.89 10.73 -14.13
C CYS A 89 -10.26 11.78 -13.08
N GLU A 90 -11.13 11.42 -12.14
CA GLU A 90 -11.56 12.30 -11.05
C GLU A 90 -11.29 11.67 -9.69
N GLU A 91 -11.04 12.51 -8.70
CA GLU A 91 -10.91 12.09 -7.32
C GLU A 91 -12.24 11.56 -6.81
N ILE A 92 -12.19 10.43 -6.12
CA ILE A 92 -13.33 9.97 -5.33
C ILE A 92 -13.35 10.82 -4.06
N SER A 93 -14.42 11.60 -3.85
CA SER A 93 -14.63 12.29 -2.58
C SER A 93 -14.89 11.24 -1.50
N MET A 94 -13.83 10.76 -0.86
CA MET A 94 -13.92 9.95 0.35
C MET A 94 -14.38 10.88 1.50
N PRO A 95 -15.34 10.46 2.34
CA PRO A 95 -15.65 11.22 3.54
C PRO A 95 -14.40 11.31 4.43
N GLU A 96 -14.14 12.51 4.98
CA GLU A 96 -12.94 12.83 5.77
C GLU A 96 -12.86 12.03 7.09
N GLU A 97 -13.96 11.40 7.52
CA GLU A 97 -14.03 10.59 8.73
C GLU A 97 -14.77 9.26 8.48
N CYS A 98 -14.31 8.16 9.09
CA CYS A 98 -15.00 6.86 9.03
C CYS A 98 -16.46 6.98 9.51
N SER A 99 -16.76 7.88 10.44
CA SER A 99 -18.09 8.08 11.03
C SER A 99 -19.19 8.45 10.02
N GLU A 100 -18.81 8.97 8.84
CA GLU A 100 -19.72 9.36 7.77
C GLU A 100 -19.88 8.29 6.69
N MET A 101 -19.18 7.15 6.81
CA MET A 101 -19.19 6.07 5.83
C MET A 101 -20.38 5.13 6.01
N GLU A 102 -21.01 4.76 4.90
CA GLU A 102 -21.95 3.64 4.84
C GLU A 102 -21.19 2.31 4.78
N GLN A 103 -21.84 1.19 5.12
CA GLN A 103 -21.23 -0.14 5.24
C GLN A 103 -20.30 -0.50 4.07
N THR A 104 -20.75 -0.34 2.83
CA THR A 104 -19.95 -0.68 1.65
C THR A 104 -18.72 0.21 1.46
N GLN A 105 -18.73 1.44 1.97
CA GLN A 105 -17.55 2.32 1.92
C GLN A 105 -16.58 1.95 3.02
N CYS A 106 -17.10 1.66 4.21
CA CYS A 106 -16.32 1.21 5.36
C CYS A 106 -15.57 -0.11 5.06
N ASP A 107 -16.27 -1.10 4.50
CA ASP A 107 -15.72 -2.42 4.16
C ASP A 107 -14.58 -2.36 3.12
N ASN A 108 -14.50 -1.27 2.34
CA ASN A 108 -13.48 -1.06 1.32
C ASN A 108 -12.36 -0.10 1.77
N ASN A 109 -12.38 0.37 3.02
CA ASN A 109 -11.37 1.25 3.57
C ASN A 109 -10.54 0.52 4.63
N PHE A 110 -9.24 0.38 4.39
CA PHE A 110 -8.33 -0.33 5.29
C PHE A 110 -8.08 0.38 6.63
N ALA A 111 -8.46 1.66 6.74
CA ALA A 111 -8.32 2.44 7.98
C ALA A 111 -9.58 2.43 8.86
N CYS A 112 -10.68 1.83 8.39
CA CYS A 112 -11.97 1.82 9.08
C CYS A 112 -12.50 0.39 9.27
N GLU A 113 -13.26 0.17 10.35
CA GLU A 113 -13.99 -1.08 10.60
C GLU A 113 -15.48 -0.81 10.77
N TRP A 114 -16.32 -1.69 10.20
CA TRP A 114 -17.77 -1.62 10.37
C TRP A 114 -18.21 -2.37 11.63
N ILE A 115 -18.76 -1.63 12.59
CA ILE A 115 -19.27 -2.19 13.83
C ILE A 115 -20.76 -2.49 13.70
N GLU A 116 -21.11 -3.78 13.80
CA GLU A 116 -22.50 -4.20 13.84
C GLU A 116 -23.13 -3.96 15.22
N ASP A 117 -24.05 -2.99 15.33
CA ASP A 117 -24.86 -2.75 16.53
C ASP A 117 -26.36 -2.88 16.22
N VAL A 118 -26.87 -4.12 16.29
CA VAL A 118 -28.29 -4.41 16.10
C VAL A 118 -28.95 -4.76 17.44
N THR A 119 -29.89 -3.92 17.88
CA THR A 119 -30.60 -4.10 19.16
C THR A 119 -32.11 -4.23 18.97
N ASP A 120 -32.77 -4.98 19.86
CA ASP A 120 -34.23 -5.09 19.88
C ASP A 120 -34.86 -4.00 20.76
N ALA A 121 -35.71 -3.15 20.16
CA ALA A 121 -36.47 -2.12 20.86
C ALA A 121 -37.96 -2.46 20.96
N SER A 122 -38.64 -1.90 21.97
CA SER A 122 -40.07 -2.16 22.18
C SER A 122 -40.96 -1.31 21.27
N CYS A 123 -41.86 -1.97 20.54
CA CYS A 123 -42.83 -1.28 19.70
C CYS A 123 -43.87 -0.45 20.49
N TYR A 124 -44.01 -0.70 21.80
CA TYR A 124 -45.06 -0.09 22.64
C TYR A 124 -44.91 1.42 22.80
N TYR A 125 -43.67 1.89 22.90
CA TYR A 125 -43.35 3.32 23.06
C TYR A 125 -42.92 3.99 21.76
N ALA A 126 -42.55 3.21 20.73
CA ALA A 126 -42.03 3.71 19.47
C ALA A 126 -43.12 4.13 18.46
N PHE A 127 -44.26 3.43 18.41
CA PHE A 127 -45.27 3.65 17.36
C PHE A 127 -46.67 3.91 17.92
N GLY A 128 -47.18 5.12 17.69
CA GLY A 128 -48.50 5.56 18.15
C GLY A 128 -49.64 5.31 17.16
N SER A 129 -49.32 4.91 15.93
CA SER A 129 -50.29 4.70 14.86
C SER A 129 -50.34 3.25 14.37
N TYR A 130 -51.51 2.82 13.89
CA TYR A 130 -51.68 1.49 13.28
C TYR A 130 -50.73 1.27 12.10
N SER A 131 -50.57 2.28 11.24
CA SER A 131 -49.75 2.20 10.03
C SER A 131 -48.25 2.02 10.34
N GLU A 132 -47.71 2.79 11.29
CA GLU A 132 -46.28 2.71 11.65
C GLU A 132 -45.96 1.40 12.38
N CYS A 133 -46.88 0.94 13.25
CA CYS A 133 -46.73 -0.31 13.99
C CYS A 133 -46.59 -1.52 13.05
N ILE A 134 -47.49 -1.64 12.06
CA ILE A 134 -47.47 -2.77 11.12
C ILE A 134 -46.29 -2.65 10.14
N ALA A 135 -45.90 -1.43 9.74
CA ALA A 135 -44.78 -1.21 8.82
C ALA A 135 -43.43 -1.67 9.39
N ASN A 136 -43.24 -1.60 10.71
CA ASN A 136 -42.02 -2.02 11.40
C ASN A 136 -42.11 -3.45 11.98
N GLY A 137 -43.02 -4.28 11.45
CA GLY A 137 -43.14 -5.69 11.82
C GLY A 137 -43.79 -5.96 13.18
N CYS A 138 -44.32 -4.94 13.86
CA CYS A 138 -44.99 -5.07 15.15
C CYS A 138 -46.47 -5.44 14.99
N LEU A 139 -47.12 -5.81 16.10
CA LEU A 139 -48.54 -6.17 16.11
C LEU A 139 -49.38 -5.06 16.73
N TRP A 140 -50.50 -4.73 16.09
CA TRP A 140 -51.43 -3.74 16.62
C TRP A 140 -52.57 -4.39 17.39
N TYR A 141 -52.72 -3.99 18.65
CA TYR A 141 -53.92 -4.30 19.43
C TYR A 141 -54.93 -3.16 19.31
N SER A 142 -56.06 -3.41 18.66
CA SER A 142 -57.19 -2.49 18.67
C SER A 142 -58.08 -2.77 19.88
N SER A 143 -58.14 -1.85 20.84
CA SER A 143 -59.08 -1.99 21.94
C SER A 143 -60.46 -1.46 21.53
N GLY A 144 -61.49 -2.28 21.73
CA GLY A 144 -62.88 -1.87 21.49
C GLY A 144 -63.36 -0.82 22.50
N THR A 145 -64.62 -0.38 22.37
CA THR A 145 -65.22 0.76 23.10
C THR A 145 -65.29 0.63 24.64
N TYR A 146 -64.90 -0.51 25.23
CA TYR A 146 -65.08 -0.82 26.67
C TYR A 146 -63.83 -1.39 27.36
N SER A 147 -62.63 -1.24 26.77
CA SER A 147 -61.39 -1.71 27.40
C SER A 147 -60.67 -0.58 28.16
N TYR A 148 -60.10 -0.90 29.32
CA TYR A 148 -59.33 0.06 30.15
C TYR A 148 -57.94 0.38 29.57
N MET A 149 -57.46 -0.42 28.62
CA MET A 149 -56.26 -0.11 27.84
C MET A 149 -56.66 0.38 26.45
N GLY A 150 -56.10 1.52 26.00
CA GLY A 150 -56.28 2.04 24.65
C GLY A 150 -55.68 1.13 23.59
N SER A 151 -55.96 1.40 22.30
CA SER A 151 -55.28 0.71 21.21
C SER A 151 -53.79 1.02 21.28
N HIS A 152 -52.94 0.01 21.14
CA HIS A 152 -51.50 0.15 21.28
C HIS A 152 -50.75 -0.86 20.42
N CYS A 153 -49.52 -0.50 20.06
CA CYS A 153 -48.60 -1.38 19.38
C CYS A 153 -47.90 -2.29 20.41
N TYR A 154 -47.62 -3.54 20.07
CA TYR A 154 -46.86 -4.46 20.91
C TYR A 154 -45.97 -5.37 20.08
N GLY A 155 -44.89 -5.86 20.70
CA GLY A 155 -43.81 -6.59 20.02
C GLY A 155 -42.45 -5.91 20.22
N THR A 156 -41.45 -6.46 19.57
CA THR A 156 -40.11 -5.87 19.42
C THR A 156 -39.81 -5.64 17.95
N TYR A 157 -39.01 -4.62 17.66
CA TYR A 157 -38.48 -4.35 16.33
C TYR A 157 -36.97 -4.15 16.43
N GLN A 158 -36.26 -4.50 15.36
CA GLN A 158 -34.81 -4.34 15.30
C GLN A 158 -34.47 -2.87 14.98
N VAL A 159 -33.59 -2.31 15.79
CA VAL A 159 -32.92 -1.04 15.54
C VAL A 159 -31.51 -1.36 15.12
N ASN A 160 -31.15 -0.91 13.93
CA ASN A 160 -29.79 -0.97 13.44
C ASN A 160 -29.10 0.37 13.78
N ASN A 161 -28.16 0.32 14.71
CA ASN A 161 -27.26 1.41 15.10
C ASN A 161 -25.82 1.13 14.62
N SER A 162 -25.62 0.19 13.69
CA SER A 162 -24.31 -0.09 13.14
C SER A 162 -23.68 1.17 12.57
N TYR A 163 -22.37 1.29 12.75
CA TYR A 163 -21.60 2.46 12.38
C TYR A 163 -20.20 2.06 11.96
N CYS A 164 -19.54 2.93 11.23
CA CYS A 164 -18.15 2.77 10.83
C CYS A 164 -17.26 3.54 11.82
N GLU A 165 -16.19 2.93 12.30
CA GLU A 165 -15.22 3.56 13.19
C GLU A 165 -13.79 3.40 12.67
N GLU A 166 -12.90 4.30 13.11
CA GLU A 166 -11.47 4.18 12.82
C GLU A 166 -10.90 2.96 13.54
N ILE A 167 -10.05 2.20 12.85
CA ILE A 167 -9.31 1.12 13.48
C ILE A 167 -8.31 1.78 14.45
N SER A 168 -8.50 1.60 15.75
CA SER A 168 -7.50 1.99 16.73
C SER A 168 -6.33 1.01 16.65
N MET A 169 -5.34 1.32 15.81
CA MET A 169 -4.06 0.62 15.85
C MET A 169 -3.42 0.82 17.22
N PRO A 170 -2.90 -0.23 17.88
CA PRO A 170 -2.09 -0.04 19.08
C PRO A 170 -0.92 0.89 18.73
N GLU A 171 -0.70 1.94 19.51
CA GLU A 171 0.44 2.85 19.34
C GLU A 171 1.80 2.16 19.56
N ASP A 172 1.80 0.88 19.95
CA ASP A 172 2.97 0.10 20.35
C ASP A 172 2.81 -1.37 19.91
N CYS A 173 3.80 -1.90 19.17
CA CYS A 173 3.83 -3.28 18.69
C CYS A 173 3.75 -4.31 19.84
N SER A 174 4.21 -3.96 21.06
CA SER A 174 4.32 -4.89 22.18
C SER A 174 2.99 -5.45 22.71
N GLU A 175 1.87 -4.84 22.36
CA GLU A 175 0.53 -5.32 22.74
C GLU A 175 -0.11 -6.25 21.69
N MET A 176 0.55 -6.45 20.55
CA MET A 176 0.02 -7.18 19.40
C MET A 176 0.23 -8.70 19.51
N GLY A 177 -0.78 -9.47 19.09
CA GLY A 177 -0.63 -10.91 18.85
C GLY A 177 0.04 -11.21 17.51
N GLN A 178 0.51 -12.45 17.29
CA GLN A 178 1.21 -12.87 16.07
C GLN A 178 0.51 -12.45 14.77
N ILE A 179 -0.79 -12.71 14.65
CA ILE A 179 -1.55 -12.39 13.43
C ILE A 179 -1.58 -10.88 13.18
N GLU A 180 -1.74 -10.08 14.23
CA GLU A 180 -1.78 -8.62 14.09
C GLU A 180 -0.38 -8.08 13.74
N CYS A 181 0.66 -8.64 14.36
CA CYS A 181 2.04 -8.28 14.12
C CYS A 181 2.47 -8.60 12.67
N ASP A 182 2.16 -9.80 12.18
CA ASP A 182 2.49 -10.24 10.82
C ASP A 182 1.78 -9.40 9.73
N ASN A 183 0.69 -8.72 10.07
CA ASN A 183 -0.05 -7.84 9.17
C ASN A 183 0.28 -6.35 9.36
N ASN A 184 1.22 -6.01 10.26
CA ASN A 184 1.64 -4.64 10.50
C ASN A 184 3.07 -4.42 10.00
N PHE A 185 3.19 -3.58 8.99
CA PHE A 185 4.45 -3.29 8.31
C PHE A 185 5.49 -2.56 9.18
N ALA A 186 5.07 -1.98 10.32
CA ALA A 186 5.97 -1.32 11.27
C ALA A 186 6.48 -2.26 12.38
N CYS A 187 6.02 -3.52 12.41
CA CYS A 187 6.32 -4.46 13.48
C CYS A 187 6.88 -5.78 12.91
N GLU A 188 7.75 -6.44 13.69
CA GLU A 188 8.26 -7.78 13.39
C GLU A 188 7.94 -8.73 14.55
N TRP A 189 7.47 -9.94 14.22
CA TRP A 189 7.23 -11.00 15.20
C TRP A 189 8.51 -11.79 15.48
N ILE A 190 8.96 -11.77 16.73
CA ILE A 190 10.13 -12.50 17.19
C ILE A 190 9.69 -13.79 17.88
N GLU A 191 9.98 -14.91 17.24
CA GLU A 191 9.78 -16.25 17.79
C GLU A 191 10.80 -16.55 18.91
N ASP A 192 10.33 -16.67 20.16
CA ASP A 192 11.14 -17.07 21.33
C ASP A 192 10.50 -18.27 22.04
N VAL A 193 10.59 -19.43 21.38
CA VAL A 193 10.11 -20.70 21.91
C VAL A 193 11.24 -21.45 22.62
N GLN A 194 11.05 -21.70 23.93
CA GLN A 194 12.00 -22.41 24.77
C GLN A 194 11.42 -23.73 25.30
N TYR A 195 12.30 -24.67 25.64
CA TYR A 195 11.92 -25.98 26.18
C TYR A 195 12.47 -26.15 27.59
N GLU A 196 11.58 -26.20 28.57
CA GLU A 196 11.92 -26.40 29.98
C GLU A 196 11.57 -27.81 30.47
N ASN A 197 12.16 -28.24 31.57
CA ASN A 197 11.87 -29.57 32.14
C ASN A 197 10.71 -29.50 33.14
N CYS A 198 9.79 -30.45 33.09
CA CYS A 198 8.71 -30.61 34.06
C CYS A 198 9.21 -30.71 35.53
N GLY A 199 10.44 -31.21 35.73
CA GLY A 199 11.07 -31.40 37.03
C GLY A 199 11.35 -30.08 37.76
N GLY A 200 10.46 -29.71 38.68
CA GLY A 200 10.57 -28.47 39.47
C GLY A 200 9.26 -27.67 39.53
N LEU A 201 8.27 -28.02 38.71
CA LEU A 201 6.96 -27.39 38.71
C LEU A 201 6.13 -27.76 39.95
N SER A 202 5.34 -26.79 40.43
CA SER A 202 4.31 -27.03 41.44
C SER A 202 3.17 -27.89 40.88
N GLU A 203 2.39 -28.55 41.74
CA GLU A 203 1.26 -29.42 41.34
C GLU A 203 0.35 -28.77 40.29
N ASN A 204 -0.16 -27.57 40.55
CA ASN A 204 -1.03 -26.84 39.62
C ASN A 204 -0.34 -26.47 38.28
N ALA A 205 0.95 -26.14 38.33
CA ALA A 205 1.72 -25.80 37.13
C ALA A 205 2.06 -27.05 36.29
N CYS A 206 2.24 -28.20 36.95
CA CYS A 206 2.46 -29.48 36.29
C CYS A 206 1.21 -29.92 35.51
N ASP A 207 0.03 -29.82 36.15
CA ASP A 207 -1.25 -30.24 35.56
C ASP A 207 -1.72 -29.31 34.43
N SER A 208 -1.20 -28.08 34.36
CA SER A 208 -1.49 -27.12 33.29
C SER A 208 -0.69 -27.39 32.01
N ASN A 209 0.36 -28.21 32.08
CA ASN A 209 1.24 -28.51 30.96
C ASN A 209 0.92 -29.90 30.37
N PRO A 210 0.49 -30.02 29.10
CA PRO A 210 0.07 -31.30 28.51
C PRO A 210 1.15 -32.39 28.48
N ASN A 211 2.43 -32.01 28.51
CA ASN A 211 3.58 -32.90 28.45
C ASN A 211 4.16 -33.27 29.84
N CYS A 212 3.57 -32.73 30.90
CA CYS A 212 3.94 -33.01 32.29
C CYS A 212 2.82 -33.80 32.98
N TYR A 213 3.20 -34.61 33.97
CA TYR A 213 2.23 -35.31 34.82
C TYR A 213 2.71 -35.32 36.27
N TYR A 214 1.81 -34.97 37.18
CA TYR A 214 2.12 -34.96 38.59
C TYR A 214 1.98 -36.38 39.17
N ASP A 215 3.10 -37.00 39.56
CA ASP A 215 3.08 -38.34 40.15
C ASP A 215 3.04 -38.23 41.68
N CYS A 216 1.89 -38.61 42.25
CA CYS A 216 1.63 -38.54 43.67
C CYS A 216 1.92 -39.87 44.37
N GLU A 217 3.07 -39.98 45.05
CA GLU A 217 3.37 -41.14 45.89
C GLU A 217 2.77 -40.97 47.31
N PHE A 218 1.90 -41.90 47.73
CA PHE A 218 1.27 -41.89 49.06
C PHE A 218 2.22 -42.40 50.15
N TYR A 219 2.66 -41.52 51.06
CA TYR A 219 3.48 -41.90 52.21
C TYR A 219 2.62 -42.14 53.48
N HIS A 220 2.42 -43.40 53.87
CA HIS A 220 1.57 -43.80 55.01
C HIS A 220 2.21 -43.61 56.41
N GLY A 221 3.07 -42.61 56.60
CA GLY A 221 3.95 -42.54 57.78
C GLY A 221 3.65 -41.47 58.85
N SER A 222 3.08 -40.32 58.50
CA SER A 222 2.89 -39.23 59.49
C SER A 222 1.82 -38.17 59.19
N CYS A 223 1.19 -38.20 58.01
CA CYS A 223 -0.07 -37.48 57.78
C CYS A 223 -0.98 -38.32 56.88
N ALA A 224 -2.24 -38.47 57.29
CA ALA A 224 -3.24 -39.20 56.51
C ALA A 224 -3.69 -38.30 55.35
N GLY A 225 -3.08 -38.49 54.18
CA GLY A 225 -3.48 -37.83 52.93
C GLY A 225 -2.57 -36.73 52.40
N CYS A 226 -1.32 -36.57 52.89
CA CYS A 226 -0.39 -35.69 52.17
C CYS A 226 0.17 -36.41 50.94
N CYS A 227 -0.01 -35.77 49.80
CA CYS A 227 0.72 -36.08 48.58
C CYS A 227 2.11 -35.44 48.66
N TYR A 228 3.18 -36.24 48.56
CA TYR A 228 4.52 -35.73 48.23
C TYR A 228 4.83 -36.20 46.82
N GLY A 229 4.23 -35.52 45.86
CA GLY A 229 4.46 -35.79 44.45
C GLY A 229 5.56 -34.91 43.87
N SER A 230 6.21 -35.42 42.84
CA SER A 230 7.09 -34.61 41.98
C SER A 230 6.49 -34.56 40.59
N CYS A 231 6.58 -33.40 39.94
CA CYS A 231 6.20 -33.28 38.54
C CYS A 231 7.22 -34.05 37.68
N LEU A 232 6.72 -35.05 36.96
CA LEU A 232 7.49 -35.90 36.05
C LEU A 232 7.00 -35.67 34.63
N GLY A 233 7.81 -36.04 33.62
CA GLY A 233 7.47 -35.79 32.22
C GLY A 233 8.71 -35.53 31.38
N GLY A 234 8.47 -35.06 30.15
CA GLY A 234 9.51 -34.64 29.22
C GLY A 234 9.90 -33.17 29.41
N ALA A 235 10.25 -32.52 28.32
CA ALA A 235 10.28 -31.06 28.27
C ALA A 235 8.89 -30.52 27.90
N TYR A 236 8.53 -29.36 28.43
CA TYR A 236 7.36 -28.59 28.04
C TYR A 236 7.82 -27.30 27.34
N GLU A 237 6.96 -26.79 26.47
CA GLU A 237 7.22 -25.62 25.65
C GLU A 237 6.79 -24.36 26.40
N VAL A 238 7.66 -23.36 26.42
CA VAL A 238 7.40 -22.02 26.92
C VAL A 238 7.56 -21.09 25.72
N ASP A 239 6.45 -20.54 25.27
CA ASP A 239 6.42 -19.55 24.21
C ASP A 239 6.48 -18.15 24.82
N ASN A 240 7.61 -17.47 24.64
CA ASN A 240 7.82 -16.07 25.01
C ASN A 240 7.90 -15.18 23.76
N SER A 241 7.39 -15.64 22.62
CA SER A 241 7.40 -14.86 21.38
C SER A 241 6.68 -13.52 21.57
N TYR A 242 7.19 -12.50 20.91
CA TYR A 242 6.71 -11.13 21.08
C TYR A 242 6.85 -10.34 19.79
N CYS A 243 5.99 -9.34 19.65
CA CYS A 243 6.04 -8.39 18.57
C CYS A 243 6.91 -7.20 18.98
N THR A 244 7.78 -6.72 18.09
CA THR A 244 8.64 -5.56 18.32
C THR A 244 8.54 -4.58 17.16
N GLU A 245 8.78 -3.30 17.42
CA GLU A 245 8.96 -2.31 16.36
C GLU A 245 10.17 -2.67 15.50
N ILE A 246 10.04 -2.50 14.19
CA ILE A 246 11.17 -2.53 13.28
C ILE A 246 11.96 -1.24 13.52
N PRO A 247 13.23 -1.30 13.96
CA PRO A 247 14.06 -0.11 13.99
C PRO A 247 14.22 0.37 12.55
N ILE A 248 13.89 1.63 12.28
CA ILE A 248 14.20 2.31 11.02
C ILE A 248 15.73 2.45 10.95
N GLU A 249 16.41 1.37 10.57
CA GLU A 249 17.73 1.46 9.97
C GLU A 249 17.52 1.94 8.53
N GLU A 250 18.28 2.96 8.13
CA GLU A 250 18.30 3.50 6.77
C GLU A 250 18.36 2.34 5.76
N ILE A 251 17.32 2.20 4.95
CA ILE A 251 17.28 1.20 3.88
C ILE A 251 18.32 1.64 2.85
N ASP A 252 19.39 0.88 2.70
CA ASP A 252 20.39 1.10 1.65
C ASP A 252 19.73 0.78 0.29
N CYS A 253 19.48 1.82 -0.51
CA CYS A 253 18.85 1.69 -1.83
C CYS A 253 19.54 0.63 -2.69
N SER A 254 20.85 0.40 -2.52
CA SER A 254 21.60 -0.57 -3.33
C SER A 254 21.17 -2.03 -3.12
N GLU A 255 20.40 -2.33 -2.07
CA GLU A 255 19.83 -3.65 -1.82
C GLU A 255 18.41 -3.84 -2.41
N LEU A 256 17.80 -2.77 -2.94
CA LEU A 256 16.44 -2.80 -3.49
C LEU A 256 16.42 -3.23 -4.97
N ASP A 257 15.37 -3.97 -5.34
CA ASP A 257 15.09 -4.33 -6.73
C ASP A 257 14.18 -3.30 -7.43
N GLU A 258 13.99 -3.42 -8.74
CA GLU A 258 13.17 -2.49 -9.54
C GLU A 258 11.76 -2.26 -8.97
N SER A 259 11.18 -3.29 -8.33
CA SER A 259 9.81 -3.21 -7.83
C SER A 259 9.69 -2.46 -6.50
N LEU A 260 10.78 -2.43 -5.73
CA LEU A 260 10.83 -1.80 -4.41
C LEU A 260 11.58 -0.47 -4.43
N CYS A 261 12.39 -0.22 -5.45
CA CYS A 261 13.25 0.96 -5.52
C CYS A 261 12.49 2.28 -5.64
N ASN A 262 11.32 2.30 -6.27
CA ASN A 262 10.46 3.49 -6.35
C ASN A 262 9.18 3.31 -5.52
N ASP A 263 9.21 2.45 -4.50
CA ASP A 263 8.03 2.18 -3.68
C ASP A 263 7.86 3.26 -2.61
N ASP A 264 6.65 3.77 -2.47
CA ASP A 264 6.31 4.83 -1.50
C ASP A 264 6.53 4.41 -0.04
N ASN A 265 6.80 3.15 0.28
CA ASN A 265 7.07 2.68 1.66
C ASN A 265 8.53 2.25 1.88
N TYR A 266 9.23 1.82 0.83
CA TYR A 266 10.58 1.23 0.94
C TYR A 266 11.67 2.01 0.18
N GLY A 267 11.30 2.77 -0.84
CA GLY A 267 12.20 3.50 -1.73
C GLY A 267 11.87 4.99 -1.83
N GLN A 268 11.30 5.60 -0.78
CA GLN A 268 10.90 7.02 -0.78
C GLN A 268 12.02 7.97 -1.22
N ASP A 269 13.27 7.62 -0.93
CA ASP A 269 14.46 8.37 -1.31
C ASP A 269 15.36 7.58 -2.28
N CYS A 270 14.80 6.66 -3.05
CA CYS A 270 15.54 5.83 -3.99
C CYS A 270 15.02 6.02 -5.41
N VAL A 271 15.91 5.93 -6.40
CA VAL A 271 15.55 5.95 -7.82
C VAL A 271 16.19 4.79 -8.56
N TRP A 272 15.36 4.11 -9.36
CA TRP A 272 15.81 3.03 -10.23
C TRP A 272 16.44 3.60 -11.50
N THR A 273 17.71 3.27 -11.71
CA THR A 273 18.42 3.61 -12.94
C THR A 273 18.54 2.37 -13.81
N SER A 274 17.85 2.38 -14.96
CA SER A 274 17.93 1.30 -15.94
C SER A 274 19.19 1.46 -16.81
N GLU A 275 20.19 0.60 -16.59
CA GLU A 275 21.42 0.59 -17.39
C GLU A 275 21.69 -0.80 -17.97
N SER A 276 22.25 -0.82 -19.19
CA SER A 276 22.79 -2.05 -19.77
C SER A 276 24.22 -1.85 -20.24
N ASP A 277 25.04 -2.87 -20.01
CA ASP A 277 26.43 -2.91 -20.47
C ASP A 277 26.67 -4.17 -21.32
N TYR A 278 27.83 -4.24 -21.97
CA TYR A 278 28.20 -5.33 -22.85
C TYR A 278 29.46 -6.04 -22.36
N ILE A 279 29.33 -7.31 -22.00
CA ILE A 279 30.46 -8.15 -21.60
C ILE A 279 30.84 -9.13 -22.72
N ASN A 280 32.15 -9.34 -22.91
CA ASN A 280 32.64 -10.37 -23.82
C ASN A 280 32.84 -11.69 -23.06
N CYS A 281 32.16 -12.75 -23.47
CA CYS A 281 32.27 -14.05 -22.81
C CYS A 281 33.72 -14.56 -22.72
N ASN A 282 34.59 -14.20 -23.67
CA ASN A 282 36.00 -14.63 -23.68
C ASN A 282 36.85 -14.01 -22.55
N THR A 283 36.34 -12.98 -21.85
CA THR A 283 37.03 -12.36 -20.71
C THR A 283 36.54 -12.86 -19.36
N ILE A 284 35.54 -13.76 -19.35
CA ILE A 284 34.90 -14.30 -18.15
C ILE A 284 35.64 -15.57 -17.71
N ALA A 285 35.88 -15.70 -16.40
CA ALA A 285 36.48 -16.91 -15.83
C ALA A 285 35.55 -18.12 -15.93
N ASP A 286 36.12 -19.32 -16.02
CA ASP A 286 35.36 -20.56 -16.26
C ASP A 286 34.25 -20.80 -15.22
N ASN A 287 34.48 -20.41 -13.97
CA ASN A 287 33.53 -20.58 -12.87
C ASN A 287 32.35 -19.57 -12.90
N GLN A 288 32.41 -18.53 -13.73
CA GLN A 288 31.37 -17.50 -13.87
C GLN A 288 30.73 -17.50 -15.27
N CYS A 289 31.17 -18.39 -16.16
CA CYS A 289 30.69 -18.41 -17.54
C CYS A 289 29.18 -18.72 -17.65
N GLY A 290 28.63 -19.47 -16.70
CA GLY A 290 27.19 -19.78 -16.65
C GLY A 290 26.34 -18.70 -15.96
N SER A 291 26.95 -17.62 -15.48
CA SER A 291 26.24 -16.53 -14.78
C SER A 291 25.56 -15.54 -15.75
N TYR A 292 25.95 -15.56 -17.02
CA TYR A 292 25.45 -14.61 -18.03
C TYR A 292 24.73 -15.37 -19.13
N ASP A 293 23.50 -14.98 -19.42
CA ASP A 293 22.74 -15.59 -20.50
C ASP A 293 23.41 -15.32 -21.86
N GLY A 294 23.56 -16.37 -22.67
CA GLY A 294 24.33 -16.32 -23.92
C GLY A 294 25.82 -16.63 -23.82
N CYS A 295 26.40 -16.80 -22.62
CA CYS A 295 27.75 -17.36 -22.44
C CYS A 295 27.68 -18.85 -22.07
N TRP A 296 28.60 -19.67 -22.58
CA TRP A 296 28.68 -21.09 -22.21
C TRP A 296 30.12 -21.61 -22.22
N LEU A 297 30.38 -22.60 -21.36
CA LEU A 297 31.67 -23.27 -21.32
C LEU A 297 31.83 -24.18 -22.54
N GLN A 298 32.88 -23.92 -23.31
CA GLN A 298 33.34 -24.83 -24.34
C GLN A 298 34.53 -25.62 -23.82
N GLN A 299 34.43 -26.95 -23.90
CA GLN A 299 35.53 -27.86 -23.60
C GLN A 299 36.69 -27.62 -24.59
N GLY A 300 37.84 -27.24 -24.06
CA GLY A 300 39.07 -26.97 -24.79
C GLY A 300 39.96 -28.21 -24.95
N GLU A 301 41.26 -28.00 -25.08
CA GLU A 301 42.23 -29.09 -25.26
C GLU A 301 42.45 -29.91 -23.98
N CYS A 302 42.88 -31.15 -24.14
CA CYS A 302 43.23 -32.00 -23.01
C CYS A 302 44.59 -31.58 -22.43
N LEU A 303 44.58 -31.06 -21.20
CA LEU A 303 45.78 -30.63 -20.49
C LEU A 303 46.54 -31.81 -19.88
N GLN A 304 45.82 -32.85 -19.43
CA GLN A 304 46.43 -34.03 -18.82
C GLN A 304 45.91 -35.33 -19.43
N TRP A 305 46.72 -35.91 -20.31
CA TRP A 305 46.48 -37.23 -20.87
C TRP A 305 46.80 -38.33 -19.86
N GLY A 306 45.92 -39.31 -19.76
CA GLY A 306 46.16 -40.56 -19.05
C GLY A 306 47.13 -41.48 -19.80
N SER A 307 47.10 -42.78 -19.49
CA SER A 307 48.01 -43.73 -20.13
C SER A 307 47.80 -43.80 -21.65
N TRP A 308 48.91 -43.92 -22.39
CA TRP A 308 48.95 -43.97 -23.88
C TRP A 308 48.10 -45.07 -24.52
N TYR A 309 47.69 -46.09 -23.75
CA TYR A 309 46.81 -47.17 -24.21
C TYR A 309 45.31 -46.90 -24.01
N THR A 310 44.94 -45.92 -23.18
CA THR A 310 43.53 -45.59 -22.87
C THR A 310 43.00 -44.36 -23.60
N TRP A 311 43.89 -43.44 -24.01
CA TRP A 311 43.51 -42.16 -24.62
C TRP A 311 42.45 -41.38 -23.80
N MET A 312 42.42 -41.60 -22.49
CA MET A 312 41.53 -40.86 -21.58
C MET A 312 42.20 -39.55 -21.20
N CYS A 313 41.44 -38.46 -21.22
CA CYS A 313 41.85 -37.19 -20.65
C CYS A 313 41.37 -37.10 -19.20
N TYR A 314 42.27 -36.75 -18.28
CA TYR A 314 41.92 -36.56 -16.87
C TYR A 314 41.57 -35.11 -16.53
N GLN A 315 42.08 -34.15 -17.30
CA GLN A 315 41.81 -32.73 -17.11
C GLN A 315 41.71 -32.04 -18.46
N TYR A 316 40.55 -31.42 -18.69
CA TYR A 316 40.30 -30.56 -19.84
C TYR A 316 40.51 -29.11 -19.46
N ASP A 317 41.00 -28.32 -20.40
CA ASP A 317 40.85 -26.87 -20.36
C ASP A 317 39.39 -26.51 -20.65
N TYR A 318 38.91 -25.42 -20.08
CA TYR A 318 37.62 -24.86 -20.42
C TYR A 318 37.83 -23.41 -20.82
N GLN A 319 37.06 -22.94 -21.79
CA GLN A 319 37.04 -21.54 -22.16
C GLN A 319 35.60 -21.08 -22.24
N CYS A 320 35.33 -19.90 -21.71
CA CYS A 320 34.03 -19.27 -21.85
C CYS A 320 33.88 -18.66 -23.25
N VAL A 321 32.83 -19.05 -23.96
CA VAL A 321 32.52 -18.57 -25.32
C VAL A 321 31.07 -18.10 -25.38
N GLY A 322 30.72 -17.30 -26.38
CA GLY A 322 29.37 -16.74 -26.52
C GLY A 322 29.32 -15.39 -27.23
N GLY A 323 30.49 -14.77 -27.46
CA GLY A 323 30.59 -13.48 -28.14
C GLY A 323 30.46 -12.33 -27.15
N VAL A 324 29.83 -11.24 -27.58
CA VAL A 324 29.49 -10.10 -26.72
C VAL A 324 28.00 -10.23 -26.39
N VAL A 325 27.69 -10.23 -25.10
CA VAL A 325 26.32 -10.31 -24.58
C VAL A 325 25.97 -9.02 -23.86
N GLU A 326 24.71 -8.62 -23.94
CA GLU A 326 24.16 -7.51 -23.18
C GLU A 326 23.83 -8.01 -21.77
N ILE A 327 24.23 -7.25 -20.78
CA ILE A 327 23.96 -7.52 -19.37
C ILE A 327 23.19 -6.35 -18.81
N ASP A 328 22.21 -6.69 -17.97
CA ASP A 328 21.51 -5.71 -17.17
C ASP A 328 22.42 -5.30 -16.01
N THR A 329 22.76 -4.01 -15.96
CA THR A 329 23.52 -3.39 -14.89
C THR A 329 22.68 -2.35 -14.16
N SER A 330 21.36 -2.44 -14.27
CA SER A 330 20.45 -1.56 -13.57
C SER A 330 20.66 -1.67 -12.06
N TYR A 331 20.50 -0.54 -11.38
CA TYR A 331 20.69 -0.43 -9.94
C TYR A 331 19.75 0.61 -9.37
N CYS A 332 19.54 0.49 -8.06
CA CYS A 332 18.80 1.44 -7.26
C CYS A 332 19.80 2.30 -6.48
N GLU A 333 19.64 3.62 -6.51
CA GLU A 333 20.50 4.56 -5.79
C GLU A 333 19.68 5.59 -5.03
N GLU A 334 20.29 6.18 -4.00
CA GLU A 334 19.66 7.27 -3.25
C GLU A 334 19.41 8.48 -4.16
N PHE A 335 18.20 9.02 -4.08
CA PHE A 335 17.82 10.26 -4.73
C PHE A 335 18.30 11.43 -3.88
N GLU A 336 19.44 12.01 -4.25
CA GLU A 336 19.89 13.25 -3.63
C GLU A 336 19.01 14.42 -4.08
N TYR A 337 18.05 14.82 -3.24
CA TYR A 337 17.34 16.08 -3.42
C TYR A 337 18.32 17.26 -3.25
N GLU A 338 18.31 18.19 -4.21
CA GLU A 338 19.09 19.43 -4.07
C GLU A 338 18.30 20.43 -3.22
N LEU A 339 18.77 20.70 -2.00
CA LEU A 339 18.12 21.65 -1.08
C LEU A 339 17.96 23.02 -1.76
N GLY A 340 16.72 23.49 -1.89
CA GLY A 340 16.36 24.72 -2.59
C GLY A 340 15.92 24.55 -4.04
N ASP A 341 15.87 23.33 -4.59
CA ASP A 341 15.21 22.99 -5.87
C ASP A 341 13.74 22.63 -5.61
N VAL A 342 12.90 23.64 -5.50
CA VAL A 342 11.51 23.48 -5.04
C VAL A 342 10.55 23.18 -6.19
N ASN A 343 10.98 23.39 -7.44
CA ASN A 343 10.21 22.99 -8.61
C ASN A 343 10.60 21.61 -9.17
N GLY A 344 11.62 20.97 -8.60
CA GLY A 344 12.05 19.60 -8.93
C GLY A 344 12.68 19.49 -10.31
N ASP A 345 13.34 20.55 -10.81
CA ASP A 345 13.98 20.56 -12.13
C ASP A 345 15.50 20.28 -12.08
N PHE A 346 16.04 19.97 -10.89
CA PHE A 346 17.45 19.74 -10.57
C PHE A 346 18.35 20.95 -10.81
N ILE A 347 17.79 22.17 -10.82
CA ILE A 347 18.55 23.39 -11.03
C ILE A 347 18.09 24.48 -10.08
N VAL A 348 18.83 24.68 -8.99
CA VAL A 348 18.59 25.79 -8.06
C VAL A 348 18.83 27.14 -8.75
N ASN A 349 17.76 27.89 -9.01
CA ASN A 349 17.80 29.17 -9.69
C ASN A 349 16.74 30.17 -9.18
N VAL A 350 16.47 31.21 -9.99
CA VAL A 350 15.51 32.26 -9.60
C VAL A 350 14.06 31.78 -9.60
N ILE A 351 13.76 30.69 -10.31
CA ILE A 351 12.41 30.11 -10.37
C ILE A 351 12.06 29.49 -9.00
N ASP A 352 12.98 28.78 -8.36
CA ASP A 352 12.78 28.22 -7.01
C ASP A 352 12.48 29.30 -5.98
N ILE A 353 13.19 30.42 -6.07
CA ILE A 353 12.91 31.59 -5.22
C ILE A 353 11.46 32.08 -5.40
N VAL A 354 10.92 32.05 -6.62
CA VAL A 354 9.53 32.43 -6.86
C VAL A 354 8.56 31.43 -6.23
N VAL A 355 8.87 30.13 -6.30
CA VAL A 355 8.06 29.08 -5.68
C VAL A 355 8.08 29.21 -4.15
N ILE A 356 9.25 29.39 -3.53
CA ILE A 356 9.35 29.63 -2.07
C ILE A 356 8.56 30.88 -1.66
N VAL A 357 8.60 31.96 -2.45
CA VAL A 357 7.80 33.15 -2.15
C VAL A 357 6.30 32.84 -2.18
N ASP A 358 5.84 31.98 -3.09
CA ASP A 358 4.44 31.55 -3.12
C ASP A 358 4.08 30.71 -1.88
N LEU A 359 4.93 29.75 -1.49
CA LEU A 359 4.78 28.95 -0.27
C LEU A 359 4.71 29.82 1.00
N VAL A 360 5.56 30.85 1.08
CA VAL A 360 5.54 31.84 2.18
C VAL A 360 4.22 32.63 2.19
N LEU A 361 3.63 32.90 1.02
CA LEU A 361 2.36 33.63 0.90
C LEU A 361 1.13 32.75 1.16
N SER A 362 1.17 31.47 0.79
CA SER A 362 0.13 30.47 1.09
C SER A 362 0.24 29.92 2.51
N ALA A 363 1.36 30.15 3.20
CA ALA A 363 1.70 29.57 4.50
C ALA A 363 1.76 28.04 4.47
N GLU A 364 2.23 27.50 3.35
CA GLU A 364 2.49 26.08 3.13
C GLU A 364 3.96 25.77 3.45
N TYR A 365 4.21 24.54 3.90
CA TYR A 365 5.53 24.06 4.24
C TYR A 365 6.00 23.06 3.18
N ASP A 366 7.24 23.22 2.76
CA ASP A 366 7.97 22.30 1.91
C ASP A 366 9.39 22.15 2.48
N TYR A 367 9.86 20.92 2.63
CA TYR A 367 11.16 20.62 3.23
C TYR A 367 12.33 21.05 2.34
N LEU A 368 12.15 21.08 1.01
CA LEU A 368 13.15 21.60 0.06
C LEU A 368 13.23 23.13 0.13
N ALA A 369 12.15 23.79 0.53
CA ALA A 369 12.08 25.23 0.72
C ALA A 369 12.67 25.73 2.05
N ASP A 370 12.87 24.86 3.05
CA ASP A 370 13.56 25.18 4.31
C ASP A 370 15.08 25.08 4.14
N VAL A 371 15.62 26.01 3.34
CA VAL A 371 17.05 26.03 2.98
C VAL A 371 17.94 26.28 4.21
N ASN A 372 17.39 26.86 5.27
CA ASN A 372 18.13 27.19 6.49
C ASN A 372 17.99 26.13 7.61
N ASN A 373 17.13 25.12 7.41
CA ASN A 373 16.84 24.01 8.32
C ASN A 373 16.40 24.48 9.72
N ASP A 374 15.52 25.48 9.79
CA ASP A 374 14.90 25.93 11.05
C ASP A 374 13.44 25.49 11.22
N ASP A 375 13.02 24.51 10.42
CA ASP A 375 11.68 23.92 10.33
C ASP A 375 10.61 24.96 9.95
N LEU A 376 10.99 26.05 9.27
CA LEU A 376 10.12 27.17 8.93
C LEU A 376 10.42 27.75 7.54
N VAL A 377 9.51 27.56 6.58
CA VAL A 377 9.59 28.25 5.28
C VAL A 377 9.22 29.74 5.44
N SER A 378 10.20 30.61 5.26
CA SER A 378 10.07 32.05 5.51
C SER A 378 10.88 32.90 4.53
N ILE A 379 10.82 34.23 4.73
CA ILE A 379 11.67 35.16 3.97
C ILE A 379 13.17 34.93 4.25
N LEU A 380 13.53 34.24 5.33
CA LEU A 380 14.93 33.91 5.62
C LEU A 380 15.45 32.88 4.60
N ASP A 381 14.66 31.87 4.24
CA ASP A 381 15.01 30.87 3.24
C ASP A 381 15.19 31.47 1.86
N VAL A 382 14.30 32.40 1.49
CA VAL A 382 14.44 33.21 0.27
C VAL A 382 15.77 33.96 0.26
N ILE A 383 16.19 34.55 1.38
CA ILE A 383 17.47 35.27 1.47
C ILE A 383 18.66 34.31 1.35
N VAL A 384 18.58 33.15 1.99
CA VAL A 384 19.61 32.11 1.90
C VAL A 384 19.72 31.59 0.47
N LEU A 385 18.60 31.29 -0.19
CA LEU A 385 18.59 30.81 -1.58
C LEU A 385 19.10 31.86 -2.57
N ILE A 386 18.78 33.14 -2.37
CA ILE A 386 19.38 34.24 -3.14
C ILE A 386 20.91 34.25 -2.99
N ASN A 387 21.44 34.02 -1.79
CA ASN A 387 22.88 33.98 -1.57
C ASN A 387 23.52 32.78 -2.26
N ILE A 388 22.85 31.62 -2.26
CA ILE A 388 23.27 30.42 -3.01
C ILE A 388 23.31 30.73 -4.51
N VAL A 389 22.22 31.24 -5.09
CA VAL A 389 22.13 31.57 -6.53
C VAL A 389 23.14 32.65 -6.95
N LEU A 390 23.53 33.54 -6.03
CA LEU A 390 24.50 34.61 -6.27
C LEU A 390 25.93 34.26 -5.84
N ASP A 391 26.21 33.03 -5.41
CA ASP A 391 27.50 32.58 -4.84
C ASP A 391 28.08 33.57 -3.79
N ASN A 392 27.24 34.10 -2.87
CA ASN A 392 27.64 35.15 -1.90
C ASN A 392 27.58 34.75 -0.43
#